data_AF-A0A351J2X5-F1
#
_entry.id   AF-A0A351J2X5-F1
#
_cell.length_a   1.000
_cell.length_b   1.000
_cell.length_c   1.000
_cell.angle_alpha   90.00
_cell.angle_beta   90.00
_cell.angle_gamma   90.00
#
_symmetry.space_group_name_H-M   'P 1'
#
loop_
_entity.id
_entity.type
_entity.pdbx_description
1 polymer ?
#
loop_
_entity_poly.entity_id
_entity_poly.type
_entity_poly.pdbx_seq_one_letter_code
_entity_poly.pdbx_strand_id
1 'polypeptide(L)'
;MIICDSSLIPAKTARTDVSAYYIPATVMASEHGIEGMANVIMLGHFLKVCHLFAYDYFEQAMISSIPPKREKLIEVNKKALSLGYHYAE
;
A
#
# COMPACT_ATOMS: atom_id res chain seq x y z
N MET A 1 8.10 11.58 9.06
CA MET A 1 7.14 10.46 8.95
C MET A 1 7.91 9.19 8.64
N ILE A 2 7.50 8.06 9.23
CA ILE A 2 8.01 6.73 8.94
C ILE A 2 6.81 5.86 8.56
N ILE A 3 6.91 5.09 7.48
CA ILE A 3 5.94 4.05 7.14
C ILE A 3 6.72 2.77 6.91
N CYS A 4 6.37 1.70 7.63
CA CYS A 4 7.12 0.45 7.60
C CYS A 4 6.19 -0.75 7.37
N ASP A 5 6.73 -1.73 6.65
CA ASP A 5 6.14 -3.07 6.63
C ASP A 5 6.44 -3.77 7.96
N SER A 6 5.44 -3.83 8.84
CA SER A 6 5.59 -4.40 10.19
C SER A 6 5.77 -5.91 10.19
N SER A 7 5.44 -6.59 9.08
CA SER A 7 5.70 -8.02 8.94
C SER A 7 7.17 -8.34 8.63
N LEU A 8 7.96 -7.35 8.20
CA LEU A 8 9.39 -7.47 7.97
C LEU A 8 10.23 -6.76 9.05
N ILE A 9 9.72 -5.65 9.59
CA ILE A 9 10.43 -4.81 10.56
C ILE A 9 9.65 -4.83 11.89
N PRO A 10 10.05 -5.69 12.85
CA PRO A 10 9.37 -5.78 14.15
C PRO A 10 9.71 -4.60 15.08
N ALA A 11 10.77 -3.85 14.79
CA ALA A 11 11.23 -2.74 15.62
C ALA A 11 10.32 -1.50 15.45
N LYS A 12 9.91 -0.91 16.58
CA LYS A 12 9.21 0.39 16.62
C LYS A 12 10.18 1.51 16.98
N THR A 13 9.92 2.71 16.48
CA THR A 13 10.75 3.89 16.79
C THR A 13 10.45 4.39 18.20
N ALA A 14 11.49 4.78 18.94
CA ALA A 14 11.35 5.50 20.21
C ALA A 14 11.27 7.03 20.01
N ARG A 15 11.42 7.50 18.78
CA ARG A 15 11.36 8.93 18.44
C ARG A 15 9.93 9.44 18.66
N THR A 16 9.80 10.54 19.40
CA THR A 16 8.52 11.20 19.69
C THR A 16 8.25 12.41 18.79
N ASP A 17 9.20 12.78 17.94
CA ASP A 17 9.13 13.92 17.02
C ASP A 17 8.74 13.55 15.58
N VAL A 18 8.41 12.28 15.34
CA VAL A 18 7.95 11.78 14.04
C VAL A 18 6.69 10.94 14.19
N SER A 19 5.76 11.06 13.26
CA SER A 19 4.66 10.09 13.10
C SER A 19 5.19 8.82 12.43
N ALA A 20 4.93 7.67 13.04
CA ALA A 20 5.29 6.36 12.53
C ALA A 20 4.03 5.51 12.32
N TYR A 21 3.91 4.88 11.14
CA TYR A 21 2.79 4.05 10.73
C TYR A 21 3.30 2.65 10.37
N TYR A 22 2.59 1.62 10.84
CA TYR A 22 3.05 0.24 10.74
C TYR A 22 1.96 -0.63 10.10
N ILE A 23 2.20 -1.08 8.87
CA ILE A 23 1.25 -1.91 8.12
C ILE A 23 1.89 -3.27 7.79
N PRO A 24 1.24 -4.42 8.02
CA PRO A 24 1.82 -5.74 7.75
C PRO A 24 1.67 -6.13 6.27
N ALA A 25 2.20 -5.30 5.36
CA ALA A 25 1.90 -5.37 3.92
C ALA A 25 2.28 -6.71 3.27
N THR A 26 3.42 -7.31 3.63
CA THR A 26 3.82 -8.62 3.07
C THR A 26 2.89 -9.75 3.52
N VAL A 27 2.48 -9.76 4.78
CA VAL A 27 1.48 -10.73 5.28
C VAL A 27 0.13 -10.52 4.60
N MET A 28 -0.35 -9.28 4.53
CA MET A 28 -1.61 -8.96 3.85
C MET A 28 -1.61 -9.42 2.39
N ALA A 29 -0.50 -9.26 1.68
CA ALA A 29 -0.37 -9.72 0.31
C ALA A 29 -0.54 -11.25 0.20
N SER A 30 0.10 -12.01 1.10
CA SER A 30 0.00 -13.47 1.12
C SER A 30 -1.41 -13.95 1.51
N GLU A 31 -2.03 -13.37 2.53
CA GLU A 31 -3.39 -13.73 2.98
C GLU A 31 -4.45 -13.50 1.89
N HIS A 32 -4.20 -12.57 0.97
CA HIS A 32 -5.10 -12.24 -0.13
C HIS A 32 -4.72 -12.90 -1.46
N GLY A 33 -3.72 -13.79 -1.49
CA GLY A 33 -3.26 -14.50 -2.69
C GLY A 33 -2.71 -13.57 -3.78
N ILE A 34 -2.03 -12.49 -3.37
CA ILE A 34 -1.44 -11.48 -4.24
C ILE A 34 0.04 -11.27 -3.90
N GLU A 35 0.77 -12.37 -3.75
CA GLU A 35 2.20 -12.37 -3.42
C GLU A 35 2.99 -11.42 -4.35
N GLY A 36 3.89 -10.64 -3.75
CA GLY A 36 4.68 -9.62 -4.45
C GLY A 36 4.02 -8.25 -4.57
N MET A 37 2.77 -8.07 -4.13
CA MET A 37 2.06 -6.77 -4.17
C MET A 37 2.20 -5.92 -2.89
N ALA A 38 3.09 -6.30 -1.97
CA ALA A 38 3.31 -5.56 -0.72
C ALA A 38 3.66 -4.08 -0.95
N ASN A 39 4.40 -3.76 -2.02
CA ASN A 39 4.73 -2.39 -2.39
C ASN A 39 3.50 -1.53 -2.75
N VAL A 40 2.49 -2.11 -3.42
CA VAL A 40 1.26 -1.41 -3.80
C VAL A 40 0.34 -1.25 -2.57
N ILE A 41 0.32 -2.23 -1.66
CA ILE A 41 -0.33 -2.09 -0.35
C ILE A 41 0.31 -0.95 0.44
N MET A 42 1.65 -0.90 0.52
CA MET A 42 2.36 0.21 1.16
C MET A 42 2.03 1.55 0.51
N LEU A 43 1.92 1.60 -0.82
CA LEU A 43 1.53 2.80 -1.56
C LEU A 43 0.11 3.25 -1.20
N GLY A 44 -0.86 2.34 -1.15
CA GLY A 44 -2.22 2.64 -0.72
C GLY A 44 -2.27 3.28 0.67
N HIS A 45 -1.51 2.71 1.62
CA HIS A 45 -1.44 3.24 2.97
C HIS A 45 -0.76 4.60 3.04
N PHE A 46 0.33 4.79 2.28
CA PHE A 46 1.00 6.08 2.14
C PHE A 46 0.04 7.18 1.64
N LEU A 47 -0.77 6.88 0.63
CA LEU A 47 -1.76 7.83 0.10
C LEU A 47 -2.82 8.20 1.12
N LYS A 48 -3.30 7.22 1.89
CA LYS A 48 -4.28 7.44 2.96
C LYS A 48 -3.73 8.35 4.05
N VAL A 49 -2.52 8.07 4.51
CA VAL A 49 -1.85 8.83 5.58
C VAL A 49 -1.51 10.25 5.14
N CYS A 50 -1.04 10.42 3.91
CA CYS A 50 -0.60 11.72 3.41
C CYS A 50 -1.72 12.60 2.86
N HIS A 51 -2.92 12.06 2.66
CA HIS A 51 -4.07 12.77 2.08
C HIS A 51 -3.76 13.48 0.76
N LEU A 52 -2.88 12.91 -0.07
CA LEU A 52 -2.37 13.57 -1.28
C LEU A 52 -3.39 13.63 -2.42
N PHE A 53 -4.17 12.55 -2.59
CA PHE A 53 -5.09 12.39 -3.70
C PHE A 53 -6.40 11.75 -3.21
N ALA A 54 -7.49 12.06 -3.92
CA ALA A 54 -8.68 11.22 -3.85
C ALA A 54 -8.34 9.81 -4.33
N TYR A 55 -8.87 8.79 -3.66
CA TYR A 55 -8.59 7.39 -3.97
C TYR A 55 -8.86 7.08 -5.45
N ASP A 56 -10.07 7.39 -5.93
CA ASP A 56 -10.50 7.12 -7.30
C ASP A 56 -9.58 7.78 -8.33
N TYR A 57 -9.15 9.02 -8.07
CA TYR A 57 -8.25 9.74 -8.96
C TYR A 57 -6.90 9.02 -9.09
N PHE A 58 -6.30 8.63 -7.97
CA PHE A 58 -5.00 7.94 -8.00
C PHE A 58 -5.11 6.52 -8.58
N GLU A 59 -6.19 5.80 -8.26
CA GLU A 59 -6.44 4.48 -8.83
C GLU A 59 -6.47 4.55 -10.36
N GLN A 60 -7.21 5.50 -10.94
CA GLN A 60 -7.25 5.69 -12.39
C GLN A 60 -5.88 6.08 -12.97
N ALA A 61 -5.13 6.96 -12.30
CA ALA A 61 -3.79 7.32 -12.73
C ALA A 61 -2.83 6.12 -12.73
N MET A 62 -2.87 5.29 -11.68
CA MET A 62 -2.09 4.06 -11.58
C MET A 62 -2.44 3.09 -12.72
N ILE A 63 -3.73 2.86 -13.00
CA ILE A 63 -4.18 1.99 -14.09
C ILE A 63 -3.69 2.50 -15.44
N SER A 64 -3.78 3.82 -15.68
CA SER A 64 -3.33 4.42 -16.95
C SER A 64 -1.83 4.28 -17.20
N SER A 65 -1.04 4.07 -16.14
CA SER A 65 0.41 3.83 -16.21
C SER A 65 0.77 2.39 -16.56
N ILE A 66 -0.18 1.45 -16.49
CA ILE A 66 0.04 0.04 -16.79
C ILE A 66 0.01 -0.18 -18.31
N PRO A 67 1.09 -0.71 -18.92
CA PRO A 67 1.10 -0.98 -20.36
C PRO A 67 0.06 -2.03 -20.75
N PRO A 68 -0.56 -1.96 -21.95
CA PRO A 68 -1.58 -2.91 -22.40
C PRO A 68 -1.15 -4.38 -22.35
N LYS A 69 0.13 -4.66 -22.60
CA LYS A 69 0.71 -6.03 -22.50
C LYS A 69 0.65 -6.64 -21.09
N ARG A 70 0.35 -5.83 -20.07
CA ARG A 70 0.28 -6.20 -18.65
C ARG A 70 -1.10 -5.97 -18.05
N GLU A 71 -2.15 -5.99 -18.85
CA GLU A 71 -3.55 -5.80 -18.41
C GLU A 71 -3.96 -6.69 -17.22
N LYS A 72 -3.41 -7.92 -17.15
CA LYS A 72 -3.62 -8.84 -16.01
C LYS A 72 -3.18 -8.25 -14.66
N LEU A 73 -2.33 -7.21 -14.66
CA LEU A 73 -1.88 -6.52 -13.45
C LEU A 73 -2.88 -5.49 -12.94
N ILE A 74 -3.89 -5.10 -13.72
CA ILE A 74 -4.83 -4.04 -13.32
C ILE A 74 -5.59 -4.44 -12.06
N GLU A 75 -6.28 -5.58 -12.09
CA GLU A 75 -7.12 -6.02 -10.98
C GLU A 75 -6.31 -6.33 -9.71
N VAL A 76 -5.12 -6.92 -9.87
CA VAL A 76 -4.25 -7.20 -8.72
C VAL A 76 -3.70 -5.91 -8.09
N ASN A 77 -3.38 -4.88 -8.90
CA ASN A 77 -2.92 -3.59 -8.38
C ASN A 77 -4.06 -2.81 -7.71
N LYS A 78 -5.27 -2.81 -8.28
CA LYS A 78 -6.46 -2.21 -7.63
C LYS A 78 -6.72 -2.84 -6.26
N LYS A 79 -6.75 -4.18 -6.21
CA LYS A 79 -6.94 -4.92 -4.95
C LYS A 79 -5.87 -4.55 -3.92
N ALA A 80 -4.59 -4.54 -4.32
CA ALA A 80 -3.49 -4.20 -3.44
C ALA A 80 -3.56 -2.74 -2.95
N LEU A 81 -3.88 -1.79 -3.85
CA LEU A 81 -4.01 -0.37 -3.51
C LEU A 81 -5.14 -0.16 -2.49
N SER A 82 -6.30 -0.78 -2.74
CA SER A 82 -7.46 -0.75 -1.84
C SER A 82 -7.11 -1.32 -0.47
N LEU A 83 -6.44 -2.48 -0.40
CA LEU A 83 -6.02 -3.09 0.87
C LEU A 83 -5.15 -2.14 1.70
N GLY A 84 -4.21 -1.45 1.05
CA GLY A 84 -3.37 -0.45 1.70
C GLY A 84 -4.15 0.79 2.17
N TYR A 85 -4.98 1.34 1.28
CA TYR A 85 -5.68 2.61 1.52
C TYR A 85 -6.74 2.51 2.62
N HIS A 86 -7.39 1.34 2.72
CA HIS A 86 -8.42 1.06 3.73
C HIS A 86 -7.89 0.34 4.96
N TYR A 87 -6.57 0.11 5.06
CA TYR A 87 -5.97 -0.41 6.28
C TYR A 87 -6.18 0.60 7.43
N ALA A 88 -6.83 0.12 8.49
CA ALA A 88 -6.90 0.80 9.78
C ALA A 88 -5.97 0.06 10.75
N GLU A 89 -5.10 0.80 11.44
CA GLU A 89 -4.28 0.26 12.54
C GLU A 89 -5.14 -0.30 13.69
#